data_AF-A0A9R0D2J4-F1
#
_entry.id   AF-A0A9R0D2J4-F1
#
_cell.length_a   1.000
_cell.length_b   1.000
_cell.length_c   1.000
_cell.angle_alpha   90.00
_cell.angle_beta   90.00
_cell.angle_gamma   90.00
#
_symmetry.space_group_name_H-M   'P 1'
#
loop_
_entity.id
_entity.type
_entity.pdbx_description
1 polymer ?
#
loop_
_entity_poly.entity_id
_entity_poly.type
_entity_poly.pdbx_seq_one_letter_code
_entity_poly.pdbx_strand_id
1 'polypeptide(L)'
;MTKNGDDPERACELECRGLQGLPGRREFVGPVKIVLIESTPLDYRRKTQLLSIPAILMISPFFGGGMLLNRRNRNFQHFLLQISGLICGMTSFGLMAQNLQCSFHGLTGIFGVVFALFASFFGPGVYHSSTGGFCGRIHRKAHVLFGLFSFLNSTACFFCAFLETKVLDWIEIQFHTVVLMIMIFFYTLCVLGSIFIKSNDS
;
A
#
# COMPACT_ATOMS: atom_id res chain seq x y z
N MET A 1 4.63 -56.29 -24.95
CA MET A 1 3.90 -55.72 -23.81
C MET A 1 4.86 -54.86 -22.99
N THR A 2 4.93 -53.58 -23.32
CA THR A 2 5.67 -52.57 -22.55
C THR A 2 4.73 -51.38 -22.40
N LYS A 3 4.59 -50.92 -21.16
CA LYS A 3 3.53 -50.03 -20.68
C LYS A 3 3.72 -48.62 -21.27
N ASN A 4 2.69 -48.12 -21.95
CA ASN A 4 2.49 -46.69 -22.19
C ASN A 4 2.10 -46.04 -20.86
N GLY A 5 3.01 -45.27 -20.27
CA GLY A 5 2.69 -44.26 -19.27
C GLY A 5 2.69 -42.91 -19.98
N ASP A 6 1.50 -42.32 -20.12
CA ASP A 6 1.34 -40.95 -20.54
C ASP A 6 1.83 -40.02 -19.42
N ASP A 7 3.02 -39.45 -19.58
CA ASP A 7 3.49 -38.33 -18.76
C ASP A 7 2.95 -37.01 -19.34
N PRO A 8 2.13 -36.24 -18.60
CA PRO A 8 1.67 -34.94 -19.04
C PRO A 8 2.70 -33.87 -18.64
N GLU A 9 3.84 -33.80 -19.33
CA GLU A 9 4.83 -32.75 -19.01
C GLU A 9 5.73 -32.38 -20.21
N ARG A 10 5.11 -31.87 -21.29
CA ARG A 10 5.85 -31.22 -22.40
C ARG A 10 5.21 -29.93 -22.90
N ALA A 11 4.68 -29.12 -21.98
CA ALA A 11 4.16 -27.78 -22.31
C ALA A 11 5.16 -26.64 -22.00
N CYS A 12 6.39 -26.92 -21.57
CA CYS A 12 7.32 -25.86 -21.12
C CYS A 12 8.79 -26.08 -21.53
N GLU A 13 9.05 -26.55 -22.76
CA GLU A 13 10.43 -26.71 -23.26
C GLU A 13 10.91 -25.63 -24.24
N LEU A 14 10.01 -24.78 -24.76
CA LEU A 14 10.40 -23.77 -25.76
C LEU A 14 10.84 -22.42 -25.18
N GLU A 15 10.47 -22.07 -23.94
CA GLU A 15 10.88 -20.80 -23.31
C GLU A 15 12.13 -20.89 -22.44
N CYS A 16 12.55 -22.10 -22.04
CA CYS A 16 13.64 -22.28 -21.07
C CYS A 16 15.04 -22.46 -21.70
N ARG A 17 15.16 -22.78 -23.00
CA ARG A 17 16.47 -22.95 -23.65
C ARG A 17 17.19 -21.64 -23.97
N GLY A 18 16.48 -20.51 -24.04
CA GLY A 18 17.08 -19.18 -24.26
C GLY A 18 17.56 -18.46 -23.00
N LEU A 19 17.31 -19.03 -21.80
CA LEU A 19 17.52 -18.36 -20.52
C LEU A 19 18.67 -18.96 -19.68
N GLN A 20 19.38 -19.97 -20.20
CA GLN A 20 20.59 -20.50 -19.56
C GLN A 20 21.75 -19.50 -19.77
N GLY A 21 21.92 -18.58 -18.82
CA GLY A 21 23.04 -17.61 -18.81
C GLY A 21 22.66 -16.18 -18.44
N LEU A 22 21.37 -15.85 -18.36
CA LEU A 22 20.88 -14.55 -17.88
C LEU A 22 20.48 -14.65 -16.39
N PRO A 23 20.82 -13.67 -15.54
CA PRO A 23 20.42 -13.67 -14.14
C PRO A 23 18.88 -13.76 -14.05
N GLY A 24 18.41 -14.79 -13.34
CA GLY A 24 17.05 -15.33 -13.45
C GLY A 24 15.94 -14.28 -13.41
N ARG A 25 15.23 -14.14 -14.53
CA ARG A 25 13.96 -13.42 -14.61
C ARG A 25 12.86 -14.38 -14.18
N ARG A 26 12.31 -14.18 -12.98
CA ARG A 26 11.10 -14.89 -12.53
C ARG A 26 9.90 -13.99 -12.72
N GLU A 27 8.91 -14.50 -13.43
CA GLU A 27 7.58 -13.90 -13.52
C GLU A 27 6.56 -14.82 -12.87
N PHE A 28 5.70 -14.23 -12.04
CA PHE A 28 4.30 -14.64 -11.97
C PHE A 28 3.40 -13.41 -11.72
N VAL A 29 2.15 -13.53 -12.17
CA VAL A 29 1.17 -12.48 -12.46
C VAL A 29 -0.05 -12.63 -11.54
N GLY A 30 -0.49 -11.52 -10.94
CA GLY A 30 -1.69 -11.37 -10.09
C GLY A 30 -1.69 -10.02 -9.37
N PRO A 31 -2.84 -9.42 -9.00
CA PRO A 31 -3.26 -8.05 -9.37
C PRO A 31 -2.53 -6.89 -8.67
N VAL A 32 -1.47 -7.17 -7.92
CA VAL A 32 -0.57 -6.19 -7.34
C VAL A 32 0.86 -6.67 -7.57
N LYS A 33 1.45 -6.37 -8.74
CA LYS A 33 2.89 -6.56 -8.93
C LYS A 33 3.61 -5.23 -8.64
N ILE A 34 4.09 -5.09 -7.40
CA ILE A 34 5.38 -4.44 -7.15
C ILE A 34 6.32 -5.55 -6.69
N VAL A 35 6.80 -6.28 -7.69
CA VAL A 35 8.05 -7.03 -7.60
C VAL A 35 9.05 -6.17 -8.36
N LEU A 36 9.63 -5.20 -7.66
CA LEU A 36 10.92 -4.65 -8.05
C LEU A 36 11.97 -5.62 -7.52
N ILE A 37 12.85 -6.06 -8.41
CA ILE A 37 14.10 -6.74 -8.08
C ILE A 37 14.83 -5.82 -7.09
N GLU A 38 14.85 -6.19 -5.81
CA GLU A 38 15.49 -5.39 -4.76
C GLU A 38 16.99 -5.62 -4.80
N SER A 39 17.77 -4.59 -5.13
CA SER A 39 19.23 -4.61 -4.97
C SER A 39 19.77 -3.57 -4.01
N THR A 40 18.99 -2.56 -3.59
CA THR A 40 19.49 -1.53 -2.65
C THR A 40 18.46 -1.07 -1.59
N PRO A 41 18.92 -0.63 -0.39
CA PRO A 41 18.07 -0.07 0.67
C PRO A 41 17.23 1.15 0.25
N LEU A 42 17.54 1.78 -0.90
CA LEU A 42 16.80 2.93 -1.44
C LEU A 42 15.42 2.55 -1.99
N ASP A 43 15.20 1.30 -2.41
CA ASP A 43 13.92 0.82 -2.98
C ASP A 43 12.86 0.50 -1.92
N TYR A 44 13.26 0.35 -0.65
CA TYR A 44 12.33 0.11 0.46
C TYR A 44 11.41 1.31 0.74
N ARG A 45 11.79 2.51 0.29
CA ARG A 45 11.07 3.78 0.51
C ARG A 45 9.65 3.82 -0.08
N ARG A 46 9.28 2.90 -0.99
CA ARG A 46 8.05 3.01 -1.80
C ARG A 46 6.89 2.12 -1.36
N LYS A 47 7.05 1.31 -0.30
CA LYS A 47 6.06 0.27 0.05
C LYS A 47 4.95 0.68 1.01
N THR A 48 5.11 1.80 1.72
CA THR A 48 4.15 2.24 2.76
C THR A 48 2.77 2.54 2.19
N GLN A 49 2.67 3.28 1.07
CA GLN A 49 1.39 3.67 0.47
C GLN A 49 0.62 2.45 -0.11
N LEU A 50 1.35 1.45 -0.59
CA LEU A 50 0.78 0.23 -1.19
C LEU A 50 0.08 -0.66 -0.19
N LEU A 51 0.42 -0.54 1.10
CA LEU A 51 -0.26 -1.29 2.17
C LEU A 51 -1.44 -0.50 2.75
N SER A 52 -1.33 0.84 2.81
CA SER A 52 -2.42 1.68 3.33
C SER A 52 -3.67 1.70 2.44
N ILE A 53 -3.50 1.71 1.10
CA ILE A 53 -4.63 1.68 0.15
C ILE A 53 -5.50 0.43 0.33
N PRO A 54 -4.96 -0.81 0.22
CA PRO A 54 -5.75 -2.01 0.42
C PRO A 54 -6.25 -2.12 1.86
N ALA A 55 -5.53 -1.59 2.86
CA ALA A 55 -6.05 -1.55 4.23
C ALA A 55 -7.37 -0.76 4.32
N ILE A 56 -7.42 0.45 3.76
CA ILE A 56 -8.62 1.30 3.78
C ILE A 56 -9.73 0.64 2.94
N LEU A 57 -9.40 0.18 1.73
CA LEU A 57 -10.36 -0.45 0.83
C LEU A 57 -10.91 -1.77 1.38
N MET A 58 -10.17 -2.51 2.22
CA MET A 58 -10.64 -3.74 2.87
C MET A 58 -11.93 -3.55 3.67
N ILE A 59 -12.18 -2.33 4.14
CA ILE A 59 -13.36 -1.97 4.94
C ILE A 59 -14.52 -1.48 4.05
N SER A 60 -14.28 -1.26 2.76
CA SER A 60 -15.26 -0.90 1.75
C SER A 60 -15.92 -2.15 1.15
N PRO A 61 -17.27 -2.19 1.00
CA PRO A 61 -17.95 -3.29 0.32
C PRO A 61 -17.63 -3.34 -1.18
N PHE A 62 -17.19 -2.23 -1.78
CA PHE A 62 -16.84 -2.13 -3.20
C PHE A 62 -15.46 -2.73 -3.53
N PHE A 63 -14.67 -3.07 -2.51
CA PHE A 63 -13.40 -3.73 -2.73
C PHE A 63 -13.61 -5.24 -2.83
N GLY A 64 -13.45 -5.78 -4.04
CA GLY A 64 -13.66 -7.21 -4.31
C GLY A 64 -12.89 -8.13 -3.35
N GLY A 65 -11.68 -7.74 -2.92
CA GLY A 65 -10.88 -8.52 -1.97
C GLY A 65 -11.48 -8.64 -0.57
N GLY A 66 -12.31 -7.69 -0.14
CA GLY A 66 -13.00 -7.70 1.15
C GLY A 66 -14.44 -8.21 1.09
N MET A 67 -15.06 -8.24 -0.10
CA MET A 67 -16.50 -8.47 -0.28
C MET A 67 -16.98 -9.80 0.32
N LEU A 68 -16.19 -10.88 0.17
CA LEU A 68 -16.55 -12.23 0.65
C LEU A 68 -16.22 -12.46 2.13
N LEU A 69 -15.52 -11.53 2.77
CA LEU A 69 -15.10 -11.68 4.16
C LEU A 69 -16.17 -11.15 5.10
N ASN A 70 -16.39 -11.82 6.23
CA ASN A 70 -17.23 -11.27 7.29
C ASN A 70 -16.59 -10.00 7.91
N ARG A 71 -17.39 -9.21 8.63
CA ARG A 71 -16.93 -7.92 9.21
C ARG A 71 -15.72 -8.07 10.13
N ARG A 72 -15.68 -9.13 10.95
CA ARG A 72 -14.57 -9.41 11.88
C ARG A 72 -13.26 -9.66 11.14
N ASN A 73 -13.30 -10.45 10.07
CA ASN A 73 -12.14 -10.77 9.25
C ASN A 73 -11.64 -9.54 8.47
N ARG A 74 -12.55 -8.72 7.91
CA ARG A 74 -12.17 -7.45 7.26
C ARG A 74 -11.47 -6.51 8.23
N ASN A 75 -12.00 -6.38 9.45
CA ASN A 75 -11.40 -5.55 10.50
C ASN A 75 -10.01 -6.05 10.90
N PHE A 76 -9.83 -7.36 11.03
CA PHE A 76 -8.54 -7.96 11.35
C PHE A 76 -7.51 -7.74 10.22
N GLN A 77 -7.90 -7.96 8.97
CA GLN A 77 -7.02 -7.70 7.82
C GLN A 77 -6.68 -6.21 7.68
N HIS A 78 -7.65 -5.31 7.88
CA HIS A 78 -7.41 -3.88 7.93
C HIS A 78 -6.37 -3.53 9.00
N PHE A 79 -6.51 -4.08 10.21
CA PHE A 79 -5.55 -3.87 11.29
C PHE A 79 -4.15 -4.36 10.91
N LEU A 80 -4.02 -5.59 10.40
CA LEU A 80 -2.73 -6.14 9.99
C LEU A 80 -2.04 -5.31 8.90
N LEU A 81 -2.81 -4.88 7.88
CA LEU A 81 -2.28 -4.06 6.79
C LEU A 81 -1.88 -2.66 7.28
N GLN A 82 -2.66 -2.06 8.18
CA GLN A 82 -2.33 -0.75 8.78
C GLN A 82 -1.05 -0.83 9.63
N ILE A 83 -0.92 -1.83 10.50
CA ILE A 83 0.28 -2.01 11.32
C ILE A 83 1.51 -2.29 10.45
N SER A 84 1.38 -3.12 9.42
CA SER A 84 2.45 -3.37 8.45
C SER A 84 2.86 -2.10 7.72
N GLY A 85 1.88 -1.30 7.27
CA GLY A 85 2.12 0.00 6.65
C GLY A 85 2.85 0.95 7.60
N LEU A 86 2.38 1.07 8.84
CA LEU A 86 3.00 1.91 9.87
C LEU A 86 4.45 1.50 10.16
N ILE A 87 4.74 0.21 10.35
CA ILE A 87 6.10 -0.29 10.55
C ILE A 87 6.98 0.08 9.36
N CYS A 88 6.49 -0.13 8.13
CA CYS A 88 7.23 0.24 6.92
C CYS A 88 7.52 1.75 6.87
N GLY A 89 6.55 2.59 7.22
CA GLY A 89 6.72 4.05 7.28
C GLY A 89 7.73 4.47 8.35
N MET A 90 7.64 3.90 9.56
CA MET A 90 8.57 4.16 10.66
C MET A 90 9.99 3.74 10.32
N THR A 91 10.18 2.56 9.74
CA THR A 91 11.50 2.08 9.28
C THR A 91 12.05 3.00 8.20
N SER A 92 11.22 3.40 7.22
CA SER A 92 11.63 4.32 6.16
C SER A 92 12.04 5.69 6.72
N PHE A 93 11.30 6.20 7.70
CA PHE A 93 11.64 7.42 8.42
C PHE A 93 12.96 7.27 9.19
N GLY A 94 13.12 6.19 9.95
CA GLY A 94 14.33 5.91 10.73
C GLY A 94 15.60 5.83 9.88
N LEU A 95 15.52 5.18 8.72
CA LEU A 95 16.62 5.11 7.74
C LEU A 95 16.99 6.49 7.17
N MET A 96 16.07 7.45 7.21
CA MET A 96 16.26 8.79 6.63
C MET A 96 16.44 9.89 7.67
N ALA A 97 16.29 9.58 8.95
CA ALA A 97 16.36 10.56 10.03
C ALA A 97 17.69 11.33 10.05
N GLN A 98 18.79 10.66 9.72
CA GLN A 98 20.13 11.28 9.67
C GLN A 98 20.33 12.18 8.44
N ASN A 99 19.51 12.01 7.40
CA ASN A 99 19.60 12.75 6.14
C ASN A 99 18.36 13.64 5.94
N LEU A 100 17.70 14.04 7.02
CA LEU A 100 16.51 14.89 6.99
C LEU A 100 16.88 16.28 6.49
N GLN A 101 16.68 16.49 5.20
CA GLN A 101 16.55 17.83 4.66
C GLN A 101 15.11 18.28 4.83
N CYS A 102 14.89 19.53 5.24
CA CYS A 102 13.56 20.14 5.30
C CYS A 102 13.04 20.40 3.88
N SER A 103 12.73 19.33 3.14
CA SER A 103 12.01 19.38 1.87
C SER A 103 10.52 19.20 2.11
N PHE A 104 9.70 19.67 1.17
CA PHE A 104 8.26 19.47 1.23
C PHE A 104 7.88 17.97 1.21
N HIS A 105 8.63 17.15 0.46
CA HIS A 105 8.53 15.68 0.49
C HIS A 105 8.80 15.12 1.90
N GLY A 106 9.89 15.55 2.54
CA GLY A 106 10.24 15.11 3.89
C GLY A 106 9.18 15.50 4.94
N LEU A 107 8.68 16.74 4.89
CA LEU A 107 7.65 17.24 5.81
C LEU A 107 6.33 16.47 5.67
N THR A 108 5.83 16.30 4.44
CA THR A 108 4.60 15.53 4.20
C THR A 108 4.76 14.07 4.61
N GLY A 109 5.94 13.47 4.41
CA GLY A 109 6.26 12.13 4.93
C GLY A 109 6.18 12.05 6.46
N ILE A 110 6.80 12.99 7.18
CA ILE A 110 6.77 13.05 8.65
C ILE A 110 5.34 13.19 9.16
N PHE A 111 4.60 14.18 8.67
CA PHE A 111 3.20 14.38 9.09
C PHE A 111 2.34 13.16 8.77
N GLY A 112 2.57 12.51 7.62
CA GLY A 112 1.92 11.24 7.26
C GLY A 112 2.11 10.16 8.32
N VAL A 113 3.35 9.95 8.79
CA VAL A 113 3.68 8.97 9.84
C VAL A 113 3.08 9.37 11.20
N VAL A 114 3.18 10.63 11.59
CA VAL A 114 2.62 11.13 12.85
C VAL A 114 1.10 10.92 12.89
N PHE A 115 0.39 11.28 11.82
CA PHE A 115 -1.05 11.04 11.74
C PHE A 115 -1.39 9.55 11.68
N ALA A 116 -0.56 8.71 11.05
CA ALA A 116 -0.75 7.26 11.08
C ALA A 116 -0.66 6.71 12.51
N LEU A 117 0.31 7.17 13.31
CA LEU A 117 0.45 6.78 14.72
C LEU A 117 -0.80 7.13 15.52
N PHE A 118 -1.31 8.37 15.39
CA PHE A 118 -2.56 8.77 16.05
C PHE A 118 -3.74 7.93 15.58
N ALA A 119 -3.89 7.70 14.27
CA ALA A 119 -4.95 6.84 13.73
C ALA A 119 -4.86 5.42 14.33
N SER A 120 -3.69 4.81 14.33
CA SER A 120 -3.45 3.48 14.90
C SER A 120 -3.71 3.44 16.40
N PHE A 121 -3.44 4.51 17.15
CA PHE A 121 -3.75 4.61 18.58
C PHE A 121 -5.26 4.63 18.85
N PHE A 122 -6.04 5.40 18.09
CA PHE A 122 -7.49 5.47 18.27
C PHE A 122 -8.24 4.25 17.71
N GLY A 123 -7.64 3.50 16.77
CA GLY A 123 -8.24 2.34 16.09
C GLY A 123 -8.73 1.22 17.02
N PRO A 124 -7.89 0.68 17.92
CA PRO A 124 -8.29 -0.35 18.89
C PRO A 124 -9.48 0.06 19.76
N GLY A 125 -9.58 1.35 20.11
CA GLY A 125 -10.70 1.90 20.88
C GLY A 125 -12.05 1.77 20.15
N VAL A 126 -12.05 1.75 18.82
CA VAL A 126 -13.26 1.51 18.00
C VAL A 126 -13.77 0.07 18.12
N TYR A 127 -12.88 -0.89 18.42
CA TYR A 127 -13.24 -2.30 18.56
C TYR A 127 -13.68 -2.69 19.97
N HIS A 128 -13.16 -2.01 20.99
CA HIS A 128 -13.42 -2.35 22.39
C HIS A 128 -14.55 -1.52 23.01
N SER A 129 -14.83 -0.33 22.50
CA SER A 129 -15.95 0.47 22.99
C SER A 129 -17.27 0.03 22.35
N SER A 130 -18.35 0.01 23.16
CA SER A 130 -19.71 -0.08 22.64
C SER A 130 -19.88 0.97 21.55
N THR A 131 -20.22 0.53 20.33
CA THR A 131 -20.34 1.40 19.16
C THR A 131 -21.36 2.53 19.34
N GLY A 132 -22.27 2.42 20.32
CA GLY A 132 -23.25 3.45 20.68
C GLY A 132 -22.77 4.45 21.74
N GLY A 133 -21.69 4.16 22.46
CA GLY A 133 -21.15 5.03 23.51
C GLY A 133 -20.55 6.32 22.95
N PHE A 134 -20.66 7.42 23.70
CA PHE A 134 -20.03 8.70 23.35
C PHE A 134 -18.53 8.56 23.06
N CYS A 135 -17.81 7.83 23.92
CA CYS A 135 -16.39 7.54 23.75
C CYS A 135 -16.09 6.78 22.44
N GLY A 136 -16.90 5.77 22.09
CA GLY A 136 -16.71 5.02 20.85
C GLY A 136 -16.94 5.85 19.58
N ARG A 137 -17.89 6.79 19.62
CA ARG A 137 -18.11 7.74 18.52
C ARG A 137 -16.94 8.70 18.36
N ILE A 138 -16.37 9.21 19.45
CA ILE A 138 -15.18 10.08 19.41
C ILE A 138 -13.98 9.31 18.86
N HIS A 139 -13.67 8.14 19.40
CA HIS A 139 -12.55 7.32 18.93
C HIS A 139 -12.67 7.00 17.43
N ARG A 140 -13.88 6.67 16.96
CA ARG A 140 -14.13 6.43 15.54
C ARG A 140 -13.87 7.67 14.69
N LYS A 141 -14.42 8.82 15.08
CA LYS A 141 -14.22 10.07 14.33
C LYS A 141 -12.75 10.48 14.30
N ALA A 142 -12.06 10.40 15.44
CA ALA A 142 -10.64 10.68 15.54
C ALA A 142 -9.81 9.73 14.66
N HIS A 143 -10.07 8.42 14.73
CA HIS A 143 -9.40 7.42 13.90
C HIS A 143 -9.55 7.71 12.40
N VAL A 144 -10.78 8.00 11.95
CA VAL A 144 -11.05 8.32 10.53
C VAL A 144 -10.38 9.64 10.13
N LEU A 145 -10.46 10.67 10.96
CA LEU A 145 -9.87 11.98 10.68
C LEU A 145 -8.35 11.91 10.53
N PHE A 146 -7.66 11.32 11.52
CA PHE A 146 -6.22 11.15 11.46
C PHE A 146 -5.79 10.19 10.34
N GLY A 147 -6.56 9.12 10.10
CA GLY A 147 -6.32 8.20 8.99
C GLY A 147 -6.41 8.90 7.63
N LEU A 148 -7.41 9.77 7.44
CA LEU A 148 -7.57 10.57 6.23
C LEU A 148 -6.39 11.53 6.02
N PHE A 149 -6.00 12.28 7.05
CA PHE A 149 -4.85 13.18 6.93
C PHE A 149 -3.53 12.43 6.70
N SER A 150 -3.35 11.27 7.34
CA SER A 150 -2.19 10.41 7.08
C SER A 150 -2.15 9.95 5.62
N PHE A 151 -3.29 9.51 5.08
CA PHE A 151 -3.40 9.08 3.70
C PHE A 151 -3.10 10.21 2.71
N LEU A 152 -3.70 11.39 2.89
CA LEU A 152 -3.47 12.55 2.03
C LEU A 152 -2.00 13.00 2.05
N ASN A 153 -1.38 13.07 3.24
CA ASN A 153 0.03 13.40 3.37
C ASN A 153 0.95 12.36 2.73
N SER A 154 0.62 11.07 2.86
CA SER A 154 1.38 9.98 2.23
C SER A 154 1.28 10.04 0.71
N THR A 155 0.09 10.33 0.16
CA THR A 155 -0.11 10.55 -1.27
C THR A 155 0.69 11.76 -1.76
N ALA A 156 0.60 12.90 -1.08
CA ALA A 156 1.36 14.10 -1.43
C ALA A 156 2.87 13.84 -1.39
N CYS A 157 3.35 13.17 -0.34
CA CYS A 157 4.73 12.74 -0.20
C CYS A 157 5.18 11.91 -1.42
N PHE A 158 4.38 10.95 -1.86
CA PHE A 158 4.70 10.12 -3.02
C PHE A 158 4.73 10.89 -4.34
N PHE A 159 3.77 11.80 -4.56
CA PHE A 159 3.80 12.71 -5.71
C PHE A 159 5.06 13.57 -5.73
N CYS A 160 5.41 14.17 -4.60
CA CYS A 160 6.62 14.97 -4.49
C CYS A 160 7.89 14.15 -4.75
N ALA A 161 7.93 12.88 -4.32
CA ALA A 161 9.05 12.00 -4.59
C ALA A 161 9.27 11.78 -6.10
N PHE A 162 8.19 11.65 -6.88
CA PHE A 162 8.28 11.51 -8.34
C PHE A 162 8.66 12.79 -9.07
N LEU A 163 8.41 13.95 -8.45
CA LEU A 163 8.79 15.24 -9.00
C LEU A 163 10.25 15.62 -8.65
N GLU A 164 10.92 14.89 -7.75
CA GLU A 164 12.34 15.10 -7.50
C GLU A 164 13.16 14.73 -8.74
N THR A 165 14.00 15.66 -9.20
CA THR A 165 14.80 15.52 -10.43
C THR A 165 15.66 14.26 -10.42
N LYS A 166 16.25 13.92 -9.27
CA LYS A 166 17.03 12.68 -9.07
C LYS A 166 16.24 11.42 -9.43
N VAL A 167 14.93 11.39 -9.21
CA VAL A 167 14.07 10.25 -9.53
C VAL A 167 13.74 10.23 -11.02
N LEU A 168 13.49 11.39 -11.61
CA LEU A 168 13.26 11.52 -13.05
C LEU A 168 14.50 11.11 -13.86
N ASP A 169 15.69 11.39 -13.36
CA ASP A 169 16.95 10.97 -13.99
C ASP A 169 17.19 9.46 -13.84
N TRP A 170 16.74 8.86 -12.74
CA TRP A 170 16.90 7.42 -12.49
C TRP A 170 15.92 6.57 -13.33
N ILE A 171 14.71 7.09 -13.57
CA ILE A 171 13.72 6.44 -14.43
C ILE A 171 13.98 6.92 -15.86
N GLU A 172 14.77 6.17 -16.62
CA GLU A 172 15.09 6.47 -18.04
C GLU A 172 13.85 6.76 -18.90
N ILE A 173 12.67 6.30 -18.46
CA ILE A 173 11.41 6.45 -19.18
C ILE A 173 10.42 7.28 -18.33
N GLN A 174 10.47 8.60 -18.48
CA GLN A 174 9.57 9.57 -17.82
C GLN A 174 8.08 9.21 -17.95
N PHE A 175 7.69 8.56 -19.05
CA PHE A 175 6.33 8.07 -19.28
C PHE A 175 5.85 7.14 -18.15
N HIS A 176 6.70 6.27 -17.60
CA HIS A 176 6.31 5.38 -16.49
C HIS A 176 5.97 6.17 -15.22
N THR A 177 6.74 7.23 -14.93
CA THR A 177 6.46 8.12 -13.78
C THR A 177 5.10 8.79 -13.91
N VAL A 178 4.77 9.29 -15.11
CA VAL A 178 3.45 9.89 -15.39
C VAL A 178 2.32 8.87 -15.21
N VAL A 179 2.48 7.66 -15.74
CA VAL A 179 1.48 6.58 -15.57
C VAL A 179 1.29 6.25 -14.09
N LEU A 180 2.36 6.11 -13.32
CA LEU A 180 2.29 5.83 -11.88
C LEU A 180 1.59 6.98 -11.12
N MET A 181 1.91 8.23 -11.45
CA MET A 181 1.23 9.41 -10.89
C MET A 181 -0.28 9.40 -11.16
N ILE A 182 -0.68 9.09 -12.40
CA ILE A 182 -2.11 8.98 -12.78
C ILE A 182 -2.79 7.85 -12.00
N MET A 183 -2.16 6.68 -11.91
CA MET A 183 -2.71 5.56 -11.15
C MET A 183 -2.91 5.89 -9.67
N ILE A 184 -1.92 6.55 -9.06
CA ILE A 184 -2.00 6.96 -7.65
C ILE A 184 -3.07 8.02 -7.42
N PHE A 185 -3.20 8.96 -8.34
CA PHE A 185 -4.28 9.94 -8.31
C PHE A 185 -5.64 9.23 -8.35
N PHE A 186 -5.82 8.31 -9.30
CA PHE A 186 -7.04 7.52 -9.44
C PHE A 186 -7.36 6.72 -8.17
N TYR A 187 -6.39 5.98 -7.62
CA TYR A 187 -6.58 5.24 -6.37
C TYR A 187 -6.90 6.15 -5.19
N THR A 188 -6.31 7.34 -5.15
CA THR A 188 -6.62 8.36 -4.13
C THR A 188 -8.08 8.77 -4.22
N LEU A 189 -8.60 9.05 -5.42
CA LEU A 189 -10.02 9.35 -5.62
C LEU A 189 -10.92 8.17 -5.20
N CYS A 190 -10.57 6.94 -5.55
CA CYS A 190 -11.34 5.76 -5.15
C CYS A 190 -11.39 5.59 -3.62
N VAL A 191 -10.25 5.76 -2.94
CA VAL A 191 -10.17 5.68 -1.48
C VAL A 191 -11.01 6.78 -0.84
N LEU A 192 -10.87 8.02 -1.29
CA LEU A 192 -11.67 9.15 -0.78
C LEU A 192 -13.17 8.90 -0.99
N GLY A 193 -13.57 8.49 -2.19
CA GLY A 193 -14.95 8.12 -2.49
C GLY A 193 -15.48 7.03 -1.55
N SER A 194 -14.67 6.00 -1.27
CA SER A 194 -15.06 4.91 -0.36
C SER A 194 -15.27 5.37 1.09
N ILE A 195 -14.51 6.36 1.54
CA ILE A 195 -14.65 6.95 2.88
C ILE A 195 -15.95 7.76 2.97
N PHE A 196 -16.24 8.59 1.97
CA PHE A 196 -17.41 9.47 1.97
C PHE A 196 -18.73 8.73 1.76
N ILE A 197 -18.79 7.75 0.84
CA ILE A 197 -19.99 6.93 0.62
C ILE A 197 -20.40 6.25 1.91
N LYS A 198 -19.42 5.65 2.62
CA LYS A 198 -19.67 4.96 3.88
C LYS A 198 -20.16 5.88 5.00
N SER A 199 -19.84 7.17 4.97
CA SER A 199 -20.26 8.10 6.02
C SER A 199 -21.76 8.44 5.96
N ASN A 200 -22.40 8.23 4.80
CA ASN A 200 -23.82 8.51 4.61
C ASN A 200 -24.73 7.36 5.09
N ASP A 201 -24.19 6.16 5.27
CA ASP A 201 -24.94 4.96 5.67
C ASP A 201 -24.95 4.74 7.21
N SER A 202 -24.30 5.61 8.00
CA SER A 202 -24.12 5.46 9.45
C SER A 202 -24.67 6.63 10.26
#